data_AF-A0A7I9WSG2-F1
#
_entry.id   AF-A0A7I9WSG2-F1
#
_cell.length_a   1.000
_cell.length_b   1.000
_cell.length_c   1.000
_cell.angle_alpha   90.00
_cell.angle_beta   90.00
_cell.angle_gamma   90.00
#
_symmetry.space_group_name_H-M   'P 1'
#
loop_
_entity.id
_entity.type
_entity.pdbx_description
1 polymer ?
#
loop_
_entity_poly.entity_id
_entity_poly.type
_entity_poly.pdbx_seq_one_letter_code
_entity_poly.pdbx_strand_id
1 'polypeptide(L)'
;MAARRRHPGGRRWHPDDHSRYLTGLAAGVGDGSAELVWAVMLAGITECGIPAMSLTDNGTVYTGRLRGYEAAFEINLRSVGTRTINSARITPRPAAKSNDSGRP
;
A
#
# COMPACT_ATOMS: atom_id res chain seq x y z
N MET A 1 -3.81 28.43 -14.18
CA MET A 1 -3.71 29.00 -12.81
C MET A 1 -5.09 28.89 -12.17
N ALA A 2 -5.36 27.85 -11.35
CA ALA A 2 -6.67 27.63 -10.75
C ALA A 2 -6.61 27.89 -9.23
N ALA A 3 -7.44 28.81 -8.76
CA ALA A 3 -7.48 29.27 -7.37
C ALA A 3 -8.00 28.16 -6.44
N ARG A 4 -7.18 27.78 -5.45
CA ARG A 4 -7.54 26.81 -4.40
C ARG A 4 -8.36 27.52 -3.32
N ARG A 5 -9.65 27.20 -3.19
CA ARG A 5 -10.44 27.57 -2.00
C ARG A 5 -10.03 26.65 -0.84
N ARG A 6 -9.68 27.24 0.31
CA ARG A 6 -9.37 26.53 1.56
C ARG A 6 -10.65 26.27 2.34
N HIS A 7 -10.85 25.05 2.81
CA HIS A 7 -11.91 24.68 3.76
C HIS A 7 -11.35 24.78 5.20
N PRO A 8 -12.05 25.39 6.16
CA PRO A 8 -11.62 25.43 7.56
C PRO A 8 -12.01 24.10 8.23
N GLY A 9 -11.03 23.32 8.66
CA GLY A 9 -11.22 21.99 9.23
C GLY A 9 -10.10 21.04 8.80
N GLY A 10 -8.98 21.10 9.52
CA GLY A 10 -7.70 20.50 9.14
C GLY A 10 -7.65 18.98 9.04
N ARG A 11 -8.11 18.43 7.92
CA ARG A 11 -7.57 17.20 7.34
C ARG A 11 -7.32 17.44 5.85
N ARG A 12 -6.05 17.65 5.52
CA ARG A 12 -5.60 17.68 4.12
C ARG A 12 -5.58 16.23 3.63
N TRP A 13 -6.68 15.79 3.03
CA TRP A 13 -6.67 14.60 2.19
C TRP A 13 -6.00 14.99 0.88
N HIS A 14 -4.88 14.35 0.54
CA HIS A 14 -4.33 14.41 -0.81
C HIS A 14 -5.08 13.32 -1.61
N PRO A 15 -6.02 13.67 -2.50
CA PRO A 15 -6.80 12.69 -3.22
C PRO A 15 -6.00 12.26 -4.45
N ASP A 16 -5.53 11.01 -4.46
CA ASP A 16 -5.18 10.29 -5.70
C ASP A 16 -5.96 8.97 -5.80
N ASP A 17 -6.12 8.24 -4.69
CA ASP A 17 -6.98 7.03 -4.58
C ASP A 17 -8.44 7.28 -5.01
N HIS A 18 -8.92 8.53 -4.91
CA HIS A 18 -10.29 8.89 -5.25
C HIS A 18 -10.59 8.79 -6.76
N SER A 19 -9.56 8.83 -7.61
CA SER A 19 -9.71 8.78 -9.06
C SER A 19 -9.86 7.35 -9.60
N ARG A 20 -9.49 6.32 -8.81
CA ARG A 20 -9.35 4.92 -9.25
C ARG A 20 -8.51 4.76 -10.53
N TYR A 21 -7.61 5.71 -10.79
CA TYR A 21 -6.75 5.70 -11.96
C TYR A 21 -5.65 4.65 -11.81
N LEU A 22 -5.50 3.78 -12.81
CA LEU A 22 -4.46 2.75 -12.84
C LEU A 22 -3.19 3.30 -13.50
N THR A 23 -2.22 3.71 -12.68
CA THR A 23 -0.95 4.32 -13.12
C THR A 23 0.09 3.32 -13.62
N GLY A 24 -0.12 2.02 -13.41
CA GLY A 24 0.81 0.99 -13.87
C GLY A 24 0.34 -0.42 -13.55
N LEU A 25 0.63 -1.35 -14.46
CA LEU A 25 0.39 -2.77 -14.30
C LEU A 25 1.48 -3.54 -15.05
N ALA A 26 2.12 -4.49 -14.38
CA ALA A 26 3.03 -5.43 -15.02
C ALA A 26 2.86 -6.83 -14.43
N ALA A 27 3.17 -7.83 -15.24
CA ALA A 27 3.23 -9.23 -14.85
C ALA A 27 4.59 -9.81 -15.24
N GLY A 28 5.15 -10.63 -14.35
CA GLY A 28 6.37 -11.39 -14.59
C GLY A 28 6.10 -12.89 -14.46
N VAL A 29 7.13 -13.69 -14.72
CA VAL A 29 7.07 -15.14 -14.49
C VAL A 29 7.31 -15.42 -13.00
N GLY A 30 6.45 -16.25 -12.40
CA GLY A 30 6.56 -16.65 -11.00
C GLY A 30 5.95 -15.66 -10.02
N ASP A 31 6.45 -15.68 -8.78
CA ASP A 31 6.02 -14.76 -7.73
C ASP A 31 6.45 -13.32 -8.03
N GLY A 32 5.69 -12.35 -7.50
CA GLY A 32 6.08 -10.95 -7.61
C GLY A 32 7.47 -10.70 -6.99
N SER A 33 8.31 -9.95 -7.69
CA SER A 33 9.66 -9.60 -7.23
C SER A 33 9.74 -8.12 -6.82
N ALA A 34 10.74 -7.78 -5.99
CA ALA A 34 10.97 -6.41 -5.57
C ALA A 34 11.32 -5.50 -6.76
N GLU A 35 12.06 -6.03 -7.73
CA GLU A 35 12.48 -5.33 -8.95
C GLU A 35 11.27 -5.01 -9.83
N LEU A 36 10.37 -5.99 -10.04
CA LEU A 36 9.16 -5.78 -10.85
C LEU A 36 8.25 -4.74 -10.20
N VAL A 37 8.03 -4.85 -8.89
CA VAL A 37 7.22 -3.89 -8.13
C VAL A 37 7.82 -2.49 -8.22
N TRP A 38 9.14 -2.36 -8.07
CA TRP A 38 9.79 -1.06 -8.15
C TRP A 38 9.75 -0.46 -9.56
N ALA A 39 9.89 -1.27 -10.60
CA ALA A 39 9.78 -0.82 -11.98
C ALA A 39 8.39 -0.24 -12.28
N VAL A 40 7.32 -0.88 -11.81
CA VAL A 40 5.94 -0.36 -11.94
C VAL A 40 5.76 0.94 -11.16
N MET A 41 6.29 1.01 -9.93
CA MET A 41 6.23 2.23 -9.12
C MET A 41 6.95 3.39 -9.82
N LEU A 42 8.13 3.15 -10.40
CA LEU A 42 8.90 4.17 -11.10
C LEU A 42 8.20 4.66 -12.38
N ALA A 43 7.52 3.77 -13.10
CA ALA A 43 6.68 4.15 -14.24
C ALA A 43 5.55 5.10 -13.80
N GLY A 44 4.82 4.75 -12.73
CA GLY A 44 3.78 5.61 -12.17
C GLY A 44 4.32 6.96 -11.65
N ILE A 45 5.49 6.98 -11.01
CA ILE A 45 6.17 8.21 -10.58
C ILE A 45 6.55 9.08 -11.79
N THR A 46 6.98 8.47 -12.89
CA THR A 46 7.36 9.19 -14.11
C THR A 46 6.13 9.86 -14.75
N GLU A 47 4.98 9.19 -14.72
CA GLU A 47 3.73 9.70 -15.29
C GLU A 47 3.05 10.74 -14.39
N CYS A 48 2.94 10.46 -13.09
CA CYS A 48 2.09 11.21 -12.16
C CYS A 48 2.87 12.03 -11.11
N GLY A 49 4.19 11.86 -11.03
CA GLY A 49 5.05 12.43 -10.00
C GLY A 49 5.14 11.56 -8.74
N ILE A 50 6.01 11.97 -7.82
CA ILE A 50 6.26 11.25 -6.57
C ILE A 50 5.04 11.37 -5.64
N PRO A 51 4.47 10.25 -5.16
CA PRO A 51 3.35 10.31 -4.23
C PRO A 51 3.81 10.74 -2.84
N ALA A 52 2.94 11.45 -2.11
CA ALA A 52 3.22 11.81 -0.71
C ALA A 52 3.20 10.57 0.21
N MET A 53 2.36 9.58 -0.10
CA MET A 53 2.22 8.35 0.67
C MET A 53 1.95 7.15 -0.25
N SER A 54 2.38 5.95 0.16
CA SER A 54 2.06 4.68 -0.49
C SER A 54 1.41 3.73 0.52
N LEU A 55 0.23 3.21 0.17
CA LEU A 55 -0.48 2.18 0.93
C LEU A 55 -0.29 0.82 0.28
N THR A 56 0.30 -0.12 1.02
CA THR A 56 0.46 -1.50 0.56
C THR A 56 -0.18 -2.48 1.54
N ASP A 57 -0.36 -3.72 1.09
CA ASP A 57 -0.58 -4.83 2.02
C ASP A 57 0.71 -5.18 2.79
N ASN A 58 0.68 -6.31 3.50
CA ASN A 58 1.80 -6.81 4.30
C ASN A 58 2.63 -7.89 3.58
N GLY A 59 2.59 -7.91 2.24
CA GLY A 59 3.41 -8.78 1.40
C GLY A 59 4.90 -8.47 1.55
N THR A 60 5.73 -9.52 1.49
CA THR A 60 7.18 -9.43 1.76
C THR A 60 7.95 -8.55 0.79
N VAL A 61 7.43 -8.38 -0.43
CA VAL A 61 8.02 -7.49 -1.44
C VAL A 61 7.79 -6.01 -1.12
N TYR A 62 6.71 -5.68 -0.40
CA TYR A 62 6.34 -4.31 -0.08
C TYR A 62 6.82 -3.87 1.30
N THR A 63 6.81 -4.77 2.28
CA THR A 63 7.20 -4.43 3.66
C THR A 63 7.75 -5.62 4.43
N GLY A 64 8.79 -5.35 5.24
CA GLY A 64 9.33 -6.30 6.21
C GLY A 64 8.80 -6.09 7.63
N ARG A 65 7.86 -5.16 7.85
CA ARG A 65 7.37 -4.72 9.18
C ARG A 65 6.98 -5.85 10.13
N LEU A 66 6.31 -6.89 9.62
CA LEU A 66 5.85 -8.04 10.44
C LEU A 66 6.93 -9.13 10.63
N ARG A 67 8.10 -8.96 10.02
CA ARG A 67 9.18 -9.94 9.95
C ARG A 67 10.54 -9.39 10.41
N GLY A 68 10.59 -8.13 10.86
CA GLY A 68 11.80 -7.54 11.45
C GLY A 68 12.90 -7.16 10.45
N TYR A 69 12.55 -6.95 9.18
CA TYR A 69 13.46 -6.40 8.17
C TYR A 69 12.82 -5.19 7.48
N GLU A 70 13.60 -4.50 6.65
CA GLU A 70 13.12 -3.42 5.80
C GLU A 70 13.16 -3.86 4.34
N ALA A 71 12.04 -3.78 3.62
CA ALA A 71 11.98 -4.18 2.22
C ALA A 71 12.65 -3.13 1.31
N ALA A 72 13.24 -3.58 0.20
CA ALA A 72 13.84 -2.68 -0.80
C ALA A 72 12.85 -1.62 -1.30
N PHE A 73 11.57 -1.98 -1.40
CA PHE A 73 10.49 -1.06 -1.73
C PHE A 73 10.35 0.10 -0.73
N GLU A 74 10.41 -0.18 0.57
CA GLU A 74 10.32 0.84 1.63
C GLU A 74 11.53 1.78 1.60
N ILE A 75 12.72 1.22 1.39
CA ILE A 75 13.99 1.96 1.26
C ILE A 75 13.91 2.92 0.07
N ASN A 76 13.46 2.42 -1.08
CA ASN A 76 13.35 3.21 -2.31
C ASN A 76 12.29 4.32 -2.19
N LEU A 77 11.15 4.03 -1.56
CA LEU A 77 10.12 5.05 -1.31
C LEU A 77 10.61 6.14 -0.36
N ARG A 78 11.37 5.77 0.68
CA ARG A 78 11.99 6.75 1.58
C ARG A 78 12.98 7.64 0.85
N SER A 79 13.79 7.09 -0.06
CA SER A 79 14.80 7.87 -0.79
C SER A 79 14.21 8.94 -1.71
N VAL A 80 12.99 8.72 -2.22
CA VAL A 80 12.24 9.72 -3.00
C VAL A 80 11.30 10.59 -2.14
N GLY A 81 11.30 10.42 -0.82
CA GLY A 81 10.48 11.22 0.11
C GLY A 81 9.03 10.78 0.25
N THR A 82 8.69 9.56 -0.17
CA THR A 82 7.36 8.97 0.02
C THR A 82 7.25 8.32 1.41
N ARG A 83 6.15 8.58 2.12
CA ARG A 83 5.83 7.88 3.39
C ARG A 83 5.11 6.57 3.12
N THR A 84 5.56 5.48 3.72
CA THR A 84 4.87 4.18 3.66
C THR A 84 3.81 4.06 4.74
N ILE A 85 2.67 3.47 4.38
CA ILE A 85 1.63 2.99 5.29
C ILE A 85 1.22 1.58 4.87
N ASN A 86 0.88 0.72 5.81
CA ASN A 86 0.49 -0.65 5.51
C ASN A 86 -0.92 -0.93 6.02
N SER A 87 -1.63 -1.81 5.33
CA SER A 87 -2.92 -2.30 5.80
C SER A 87 -2.78 -3.00 7.16
N ALA A 88 -3.88 -3.01 7.92
CA ALA A 88 -3.95 -3.79 9.14
C ALA A 88 -3.67 -5.27 8.82
N ARG A 89 -3.07 -5.98 9.78
CA ARG A 89 -2.89 -7.42 9.65
C ARG A 89 -4.27 -8.06 9.52
N ILE A 90 -4.48 -8.82 8.45
CA ILE A 90 -5.64 -9.70 8.35
C ILE A 90 -5.41 -10.84 9.33
N THR A 91 -6.14 -10.80 10.45
CA THR A 91 -6.21 -11.90 11.39
C THR A 91 -7.42 -12.74 10.99
N PRO A 92 -7.29 -14.06 10.79
CA PRO A 92 -8.46 -14.90 10.53
C PRO A 92 -9.51 -14.65 11.60
N ARG A 93 -10.78 -14.54 11.19
CA ARG A 93 -11.88 -14.46 12.16
C ARG A 93 -11.76 -15.68 13.08
N PRO A 94 -11.83 -15.50 14.43
CA PRO A 94 -11.86 -16.63 15.34
C PRO A 94 -12.95 -17.62 14.91
N ALA A 95 -12.65 -18.92 14.95
CA ALA A 95 -13.66 -19.95 14.70
C ALA A 95 -14.90 -19.62 15.53
N ALA A 96 -16.08 -19.68 14.90
CA ALA A 96 -17.32 -19.60 15.67
C ALA A 96 -17.29 -20.72 16.71
N LYS A 97 -17.48 -20.38 17.99
CA LYS A 97 -17.64 -21.38 19.04
C LYS A 97 -18.89 -22.19 18.67
N SER A 98 -18.73 -23.43 18.22
CA SER A 98 -19.89 -24.31 18.07
C SER A 98 -20.43 -24.58 19.47
N ASN A 99 -21.68 -24.18 19.69
CA ASN A 99 -22.49 -24.58 20.82
C ASN A 99 -23.21 -25.89 20.49
N ASP A 100 -22.50 -26.84 19.87
CA ASP A 100 -22.96 -28.22 19.83
C ASP A 100 -22.63 -28.84 21.18
N SER A 101 -23.49 -28.56 22.15
CA SER A 101 -23.54 -29.36 23.36
C SER A 101 -24.04 -30.74 22.94
N GLY A 102 -23.12 -31.61 22.53
CA GLY A 102 -23.34 -33.03 22.37
C GLY A 102 -23.82 -33.61 23.68
N ARG A 103 -25.11 -33.47 23.95
CA ARG A 103 -25.82 -34.20 24.98
C ARG A 103 -26.21 -35.53 24.32
N PRO A 104 -25.76 -36.66 24.86
CA PRO A 104 -26.13 -37.97 24.32
C PRO A 104 -27.64 -38.19 24.35
#